data_AF-A0A6A6E051-F1
#
_entry.id   AF-A0A6A6E051-F1
#
_cell.length_a   1.000
_cell.length_b   1.000
_cell.length_c   1.000
_cell.angle_alpha   90.00
_cell.angle_beta   90.00
_cell.angle_gamma   90.00
#
_symmetry.space_group_name_H-M   'P 1'
#
loop_
_entity.id
_entity.type
_entity.pdbx_description
1 polymer ?
#
loop_
_entity_poly.entity_id
_entity_poly.type
_entity_poly.pdbx_seq_one_letter_code
_entity_poly.pdbx_strand_id
1 'polypeptide(L)'
;MQVDGQPAPPRRNPRASPSTKQSFRDQRVSSSMLEIQIFVPICLTSYLSSVCPRTCPARSSCLTMRLLERKPDGDLVFRESTDKDVPAYAILSHTWLANNNEEVSFQDVEAGTGKSKAGWRKIQFCADKAAADGLRYFWIDTCCIDKKNSTELSKAINSMFRWYQKAARCYVYLTDVSAHDGKETPQQCLFHWEATFRKSRWFTRGWTLQELLAPTLVDFFSLEGERLGSKLSLEVIIHDITGIPRAALRGEPLDGFSRNERMSWASHRHAKEEEDEVYSLLGIFDVSMPLIYGEGKEKAYKRLQEEIGKIYRGDDSDQFAVSFDLSAIPEAAQFVARENELAEMRRLLHGHKSRSAVVLHGLGGIGKTQLAIEYITRHKEKYTAVFWLNANDEDSLKLSFRDIAQHVLEDQGGKPSTSTLASVDLNGNLDQVVTAVKTWLNLQRNTRWLIIYDNYDNPRTPGNLDRSAVDIRGFLPRADHGSIIITTRSAQVSQGHRIYVQKLPNIHEGLEILSNTSNRENIKKGMLF
;
A
#
# COMPACT_ATOMS: atom_id res chain seq x y z
N MET A 1 -18.80 1.63 -68.65
CA MET A 1 -19.39 2.32 -69.82
C MET A 1 -20.90 2.37 -69.61
N GLN A 2 -21.49 3.54 -69.86
CA GLN A 2 -22.92 3.88 -70.04
C GLN A 2 -23.80 2.72 -70.56
N VAL A 3 -25.11 2.57 -70.33
CA VAL A 3 -26.23 3.41 -69.81
C VAL A 3 -27.51 2.54 -69.80
N ASP A 4 -28.47 2.83 -68.91
CA ASP A 4 -29.95 2.62 -68.91
C ASP A 4 -30.58 1.24 -69.26
N GLY A 5 -31.77 0.84 -68.78
CA GLY A 5 -32.81 1.45 -67.94
C GLY A 5 -34.17 0.73 -68.12
N GLN A 6 -34.97 0.68 -67.03
CA GLN A 6 -36.45 0.48 -66.95
C GLN A 6 -37.10 -0.89 -67.30
N PRO A 7 -38.41 -1.19 -66.96
CA PRO A 7 -39.48 -0.40 -66.29
C PRO A 7 -40.40 -1.10 -65.22
N ALA A 8 -41.00 -0.28 -64.34
CA ALA A 8 -42.44 -0.09 -63.96
C ALA A 8 -43.42 -1.20 -63.40
N PRO A 9 -44.54 -0.81 -62.72
CA PRO A 9 -45.25 -1.50 -61.60
C PRO A 9 -46.66 -2.07 -61.95
N PRO A 10 -47.56 -2.44 -60.97
CA PRO A 10 -48.61 -1.50 -60.50
C PRO A 10 -49.21 -1.69 -59.07
N ARG A 11 -50.13 -0.76 -58.75
CA ARG A 11 -50.84 -0.37 -57.50
C ARG A 11 -51.97 -1.31 -57.03
N ARG A 12 -52.40 -1.21 -55.74
CA ARG A 12 -53.76 -0.73 -55.31
C ARG A 12 -53.96 -0.70 -53.78
N ASN A 13 -54.63 0.38 -53.34
CA ASN A 13 -55.24 0.73 -52.03
C ASN A 13 -56.63 0.01 -51.86
N PRO A 14 -57.48 0.16 -50.80
CA PRO A 14 -57.62 1.27 -49.81
C PRO A 14 -58.14 0.96 -48.35
N ARG A 15 -58.09 1.99 -47.45
CA ARG A 15 -59.08 2.49 -46.41
C ARG A 15 -59.65 1.52 -45.32
N ALA A 16 -60.04 1.88 -44.09
CA ALA A 16 -60.30 3.13 -43.33
C ALA A 16 -60.37 2.85 -41.79
N SER A 17 -60.24 3.90 -40.97
CA SER A 17 -60.50 4.09 -39.53
C SER A 17 -62.03 4.22 -39.22
N PRO A 18 -62.60 4.46 -37.98
CA PRO A 18 -62.04 5.14 -36.77
C PRO A 18 -62.59 4.78 -35.33
N SER A 19 -61.89 5.34 -34.31
CA SER A 19 -62.33 6.07 -33.08
C SER A 19 -63.29 5.52 -31.96
N THR A 20 -62.75 5.60 -30.72
CA THR A 20 -63.27 6.15 -29.42
C THR A 20 -64.26 5.43 -28.45
N LYS A 21 -63.77 5.35 -27.18
CA LYS A 21 -64.34 5.76 -25.87
C LYS A 21 -65.21 4.83 -24.98
N GLN A 22 -64.70 4.68 -23.74
CA GLN A 22 -65.32 4.83 -22.40
C GLN A 22 -66.12 3.71 -21.68
N SER A 23 -65.67 3.46 -20.43
CA SER A 23 -66.44 3.47 -19.15
C SER A 23 -66.97 2.17 -18.50
N PHE A 24 -66.36 1.84 -17.34
CA PHE A 24 -66.89 1.35 -16.03
C PHE A 24 -68.17 0.51 -15.90
N ARG A 25 -68.07 -0.63 -15.18
CA ARG A 25 -68.89 -0.95 -13.98
C ARG A 25 -68.43 -2.20 -13.20
N ASP A 26 -68.68 -2.15 -11.88
CA ASP A 26 -68.45 -3.12 -10.80
C ASP A 26 -69.17 -4.47 -10.95
N GLN A 27 -68.62 -5.54 -10.32
CA GLN A 27 -69.36 -6.40 -9.37
C GLN A 27 -68.46 -7.39 -8.59
N ARG A 28 -69.04 -7.95 -7.52
CA ARG A 28 -68.45 -8.37 -6.24
C ARG A 28 -68.54 -9.90 -6.03
N VAL A 29 -67.65 -10.46 -5.17
CA VAL A 29 -67.81 -11.63 -4.25
C VAL A 29 -67.62 -13.08 -4.78
N SER A 30 -66.56 -13.79 -4.34
CA SER A 30 -66.59 -14.91 -3.34
C SER A 30 -65.43 -15.93 -3.47
N SER A 31 -64.68 -16.07 -2.37
CA SER A 31 -64.11 -17.28 -1.72
C SER A 31 -63.75 -18.55 -2.53
N SER A 32 -62.46 -18.95 -2.51
CA SER A 32 -61.96 -20.16 -1.80
C SER A 32 -60.51 -20.55 -2.16
N MET A 33 -59.69 -20.72 -1.11
CA MET A 33 -58.51 -21.57 -0.87
C MET A 33 -57.67 -22.24 -1.99
N LEU A 34 -56.34 -22.09 -1.79
CA LEU A 34 -55.21 -23.03 -1.97
C LEU A 34 -54.73 -23.43 -3.38
N GLU A 35 -53.56 -22.90 -3.78
CA GLU A 35 -52.27 -23.59 -4.06
C GLU A 35 -51.35 -22.69 -4.92
N ILE A 36 -50.23 -22.20 -4.37
CA ILE A 36 -48.83 -22.61 -4.64
C ILE A 36 -48.31 -22.22 -6.05
N GLN A 37 -47.41 -21.22 -6.01
CA GLN A 37 -46.27 -20.91 -6.89
C GLN A 37 -46.52 -20.47 -8.35
N ILE A 38 -46.08 -19.25 -8.69
CA ILE A 38 -44.95 -18.94 -9.61
C ILE A 38 -44.87 -17.41 -9.87
N PHE A 39 -43.68 -16.84 -9.60
CA PHE A 39 -43.00 -15.67 -10.17
C PHE A 39 -43.64 -14.25 -10.33
N VAL A 40 -42.89 -13.26 -9.76
CA VAL A 40 -42.78 -11.80 -10.04
C VAL A 40 -43.89 -10.87 -9.53
N PRO A 41 -43.51 -9.77 -8.83
CA PRO A 41 -43.66 -8.46 -9.47
C PRO A 41 -42.43 -7.55 -9.34
N ILE A 42 -42.05 -7.01 -10.49
CA ILE A 42 -41.47 -5.68 -10.65
C ILE A 42 -42.58 -4.66 -10.36
N CYS A 43 -42.37 -3.77 -9.39
CA CYS A 43 -42.74 -2.34 -9.44
C CYS A 43 -42.31 -1.67 -8.12
N LEU A 44 -41.23 -0.89 -8.15
CA LEU A 44 -41.29 0.58 -8.25
C LEU A 44 -42.06 1.22 -7.08
N THR A 45 -41.34 1.51 -6.01
CA THR A 45 -41.40 2.84 -5.41
C THR A 45 -39.98 3.40 -5.31
N SER A 46 -39.88 4.63 -5.77
CA SER A 46 -38.68 5.40 -6.08
C SER A 46 -38.37 6.40 -4.96
N TYR A 47 -37.09 6.77 -4.85
CA TYR A 47 -36.52 7.96 -4.15
C TYR A 47 -36.50 7.89 -2.61
N LEU A 48 -35.40 8.02 -1.86
CA LEU A 48 -34.01 8.42 -2.11
C LEU A 48 -33.12 7.74 -1.04
N SER A 49 -32.22 6.86 -1.48
CA SER A 49 -31.13 6.33 -0.66
C SER A 49 -29.82 6.87 -1.20
N SER A 50 -29.25 7.88 -0.54
CA SER A 50 -27.87 8.30 -0.78
C SER A 50 -27.26 8.77 0.54
N VAL A 51 -26.44 7.90 1.16
CA VAL A 51 -25.08 8.14 1.67
C VAL A 51 -24.69 6.89 2.46
N CYS A 52 -24.09 5.91 1.79
CA CYS A 52 -23.13 4.97 2.37
C CYS A 52 -22.49 4.12 1.27
N PRO A 53 -21.29 4.48 0.76
CA PRO A 53 -20.51 3.57 -0.05
C PRO A 53 -19.39 2.98 0.81
N ARG A 54 -19.65 1.82 1.40
CA ARG A 54 -18.68 0.73 1.56
C ARG A 54 -19.44 -0.58 1.47
N THR A 55 -19.60 -1.07 0.24
CA THR A 55 -19.89 -2.48 -0.02
C THR A 55 -18.72 -3.28 0.55
N CYS A 56 -18.94 -3.95 1.67
CA CYS A 56 -18.06 -5.03 2.11
C CYS A 56 -17.96 -6.04 0.97
N PRO A 57 -16.74 -6.48 0.57
CA PRO A 57 -16.61 -7.65 -0.27
C PRO A 57 -17.23 -8.85 0.45
N ALA A 58 -17.73 -9.79 -0.35
CA ALA A 58 -18.43 -11.02 0.01
C ALA A 58 -18.15 -11.57 1.41
N ARG A 59 -19.24 -11.98 2.11
CA ARG A 59 -19.26 -12.74 3.38
C ARG A 59 -18.01 -13.60 3.55
N SER A 60 -17.01 -13.06 4.25
CA SER A 60 -15.81 -13.79 4.62
C SER A 60 -16.24 -14.94 5.53
N SER A 61 -15.88 -16.17 5.17
CA SER A 61 -15.96 -17.30 6.10
C SER A 61 -15.32 -16.86 7.42
N CYS A 62 -16.04 -17.00 8.53
CA CYS A 62 -15.54 -16.66 9.86
C CYS A 62 -14.14 -17.26 10.05
N LEU A 63 -13.11 -16.42 10.15
CA LEU A 63 -11.75 -16.88 10.44
C LEU A 63 -11.74 -17.36 11.89
N THR A 64 -11.48 -18.64 12.08
CA THR A 64 -11.29 -19.25 13.40
C THR A 64 -9.82 -19.17 13.73
N MET A 65 -9.47 -18.48 14.82
CA MET A 65 -8.13 -18.48 15.39
C MET A 65 -8.10 -19.48 16.54
N ARG A 66 -7.10 -20.36 16.55
CA ARG A 66 -6.89 -21.33 17.62
C ARG A 66 -5.78 -20.83 18.54
N LEU A 67 -6.06 -20.70 19.83
CA LEU A 67 -5.12 -20.29 20.87
C LEU A 67 -4.81 -21.46 21.79
N LEU A 68 -3.66 -21.43 22.45
CA LEU A 68 -3.32 -22.31 23.56
C LEU A 68 -3.68 -21.66 24.89
N GLU A 69 -4.21 -22.46 25.80
CA GLU A 69 -4.45 -22.13 27.19
C GLU A 69 -3.66 -23.08 28.07
N ARG A 70 -2.87 -22.54 29.00
CA ARG A 70 -2.23 -23.33 30.05
C ARG A 70 -3.21 -23.54 31.20
N LYS A 71 -3.52 -24.80 31.52
CA LYS A 71 -4.32 -25.20 32.68
C LYS A 71 -3.49 -25.12 33.97
N PRO A 72 -4.14 -25.05 35.15
CA PRO A 72 -3.44 -25.00 36.44
C PRO A 72 -2.50 -26.20 36.71
N ASP A 73 -2.82 -27.36 36.14
CA ASP A 73 -1.99 -28.58 36.18
C ASP A 73 -0.79 -28.54 35.22
N GLY A 74 -0.66 -27.49 34.42
CA GLY A 74 0.40 -27.29 33.44
C GLY A 74 0.10 -27.87 32.05
N ASP A 75 -1.04 -28.52 31.85
CA ASP A 75 -1.42 -29.02 30.53
C ASP A 75 -1.88 -27.91 29.59
N LEU A 76 -1.70 -28.15 28.29
CA LEU A 76 -2.05 -27.21 27.25
C LEU A 76 -3.31 -27.68 26.52
N VAL A 77 -4.30 -26.81 26.41
CA VAL A 77 -5.52 -27.09 25.64
C VAL A 77 -5.75 -26.02 24.59
N PHE A 78 -6.40 -26.41 23.51
CA PHE A 78 -6.82 -25.48 22.48
C PHE A 78 -8.10 -24.74 22.88
N ARG A 79 -8.15 -23.45 22.55
CA ARG A 79 -9.36 -22.63 22.56
C ARG A 79 -9.56 -22.04 21.17
N GLU A 80 -10.65 -22.41 20.51
CA GLU A 80 -11.06 -21.78 19.27
C GLU A 80 -11.77 -20.45 19.55
N SER A 81 -11.45 -19.43 18.76
CA SER A 81 -12.06 -18.12 18.84
C SER A 81 -12.42 -17.64 17.45
N THR A 82 -13.59 -17.00 17.32
CA THR A 82 -13.93 -16.29 16.10
C THR A 82 -13.31 -14.91 16.12
N ASP A 83 -13.09 -14.33 14.96
CA ASP A 83 -12.43 -13.04 14.74
C ASP A 83 -13.03 -11.85 15.54
N LYS A 84 -14.27 -11.97 16.03
CA LYS A 84 -14.97 -10.97 16.85
C LYS A 84 -14.74 -11.12 18.36
N ASP A 85 -14.36 -12.32 18.82
CA ASP A 85 -14.30 -12.70 20.23
C ASP A 85 -12.91 -13.22 20.64
N VAL A 86 -11.85 -12.78 19.93
CA VAL A 86 -10.48 -13.18 20.25
C VAL A 86 -10.04 -12.50 21.57
N PRO A 87 -9.73 -13.26 22.64
CA PRO A 87 -9.29 -12.69 23.91
C PRO A 87 -7.89 -12.06 23.77
N ALA A 88 -7.40 -11.36 24.79
CA ALA A 88 -5.99 -10.95 24.81
C ALA A 88 -5.07 -12.19 24.84
N TYR A 89 -4.05 -12.21 23.99
CA TYR A 89 -3.08 -13.31 23.89
C TYR A 89 -1.65 -12.80 23.68
N ALA A 90 -0.69 -13.64 24.08
CA ALA A 90 0.70 -13.52 23.67
C ALA A 90 0.94 -14.26 22.34
N ILE A 91 1.91 -13.83 21.54
CA ILE A 91 2.30 -14.52 20.31
C ILE A 91 3.80 -14.79 20.32
N LEU A 92 4.21 -15.99 19.90
CA LEU A 92 5.62 -16.38 19.85
C LEU A 92 6.19 -16.21 18.44
N SER A 93 7.18 -15.35 18.32
CA SER A 93 8.07 -15.29 17.15
C SER A 93 9.33 -16.10 17.43
N HIS A 94 9.71 -16.96 16.48
CA HIS A 94 10.85 -17.87 16.67
C HIS A 94 11.37 -18.40 15.33
N THR A 95 12.54 -19.03 15.37
CA THR A 95 13.06 -19.80 14.24
C THR A 95 12.74 -21.27 14.42
N TRP A 96 12.29 -21.92 13.35
CA TRP A 96 12.06 -23.36 13.34
C TRP A 96 13.37 -24.13 13.55
N LEU A 97 13.27 -25.27 14.21
CA LEU A 97 14.35 -26.24 14.35
C LEU A 97 14.75 -26.80 12.99
N ALA A 98 16.03 -27.16 12.83
CA ALA A 98 16.52 -27.75 11.59
C ALA A 98 15.84 -29.09 11.26
N ASN A 99 15.51 -29.87 12.29
CA ASN A 99 14.74 -31.10 12.16
C ASN A 99 13.26 -30.82 12.46
N ASN A 100 12.42 -30.77 11.43
CA ASN A 100 10.98 -30.54 11.57
C ASN A 100 10.27 -31.61 12.43
N ASN A 101 10.83 -32.82 12.59
CA ASN A 101 10.20 -33.85 13.43
C ASN A 101 10.32 -33.52 14.93
N GLU A 102 11.30 -32.69 15.30
CA GLU A 102 11.48 -32.16 16.65
C GLU A 102 10.58 -30.95 16.92
N GLU A 103 9.85 -30.47 15.90
CA GLU A 103 8.84 -29.45 16.09
C GLU A 103 7.54 -30.04 16.64
N VAL A 104 6.94 -29.32 17.58
CA VAL A 104 5.63 -29.66 18.14
C VAL A 104 4.58 -29.12 17.18
N SER A 105 3.86 -30.04 16.54
CA SER A 105 2.77 -29.77 15.62
C SER A 105 1.42 -29.66 16.33
N PHE A 106 0.38 -29.29 15.58
CA PHE A 106 -1.00 -29.31 16.05
C PHE A 106 -1.40 -30.70 16.57
N GLN A 107 -1.08 -31.75 15.80
CA GLN A 107 -1.41 -33.13 16.16
C GLN A 107 -0.68 -33.61 17.43
N ASP A 108 0.54 -33.12 17.68
CA ASP A 108 1.28 -33.50 18.89
C ASP A 108 0.66 -32.92 20.16
N VAL A 109 0.03 -31.74 20.07
CA VAL A 109 -0.68 -31.13 21.19
C VAL A 109 -2.00 -31.87 21.42
N GLU A 110 -2.76 -32.17 20.37
CA GLU A 110 -4.00 -32.96 20.49
C GLU A 110 -3.75 -34.35 21.09
N ALA A 111 -2.67 -35.02 20.69
CA ALA A 111 -2.31 -36.34 21.19
C ALA A 111 -1.55 -36.32 22.54
N GLY A 112 -1.15 -35.14 23.04
CA GLY A 112 -0.33 -35.00 24.24
C GLY A 112 1.10 -35.54 24.09
N THR A 113 1.59 -35.75 22.87
CA THR A 113 2.92 -36.33 22.57
C THR A 113 4.02 -35.29 22.40
N GLY A 114 3.68 -34.00 22.40
CA GLY A 114 4.65 -32.92 22.14
C GLY A 114 5.73 -32.74 23.20
N LYS A 115 5.50 -33.16 24.46
CA LYS A 115 6.39 -32.91 25.61
C LYS A 115 7.80 -33.53 25.47
N SER A 116 7.94 -34.58 24.65
CA SER A 116 9.22 -35.26 24.42
C SER A 116 10.07 -34.61 23.32
N LYS A 117 9.50 -33.71 22.52
CA LYS A 117 10.20 -33.08 21.38
C LYS A 117 11.03 -31.89 21.83
N ALA A 118 12.16 -31.63 21.16
CA ALA A 118 13.00 -30.47 21.49
C ALA A 118 12.25 -29.13 21.34
N GLY A 119 11.31 -29.04 20.39
CA GLY A 119 10.45 -27.87 20.17
C GLY A 119 9.49 -27.58 21.33
N TRP A 120 9.34 -28.47 22.32
CA TRP A 120 8.53 -28.21 23.50
C TRP A 120 9.07 -27.03 24.33
N ARG A 121 10.40 -26.86 24.38
CA ARG A 121 11.05 -25.80 25.18
C ARG A 121 10.53 -24.40 24.85
N LYS A 122 10.33 -24.09 23.56
CA LYS A 122 9.80 -22.78 23.14
C LYS A 122 8.32 -22.59 23.47
N ILE A 123 7.54 -23.67 23.47
CA ILE A 123 6.13 -23.65 23.88
C ILE A 123 6.05 -23.38 25.38
N GLN A 124 6.84 -24.10 26.17
CA GLN A 124 6.91 -23.91 27.61
C GLN A 124 7.37 -22.49 27.97
N PHE A 125 8.43 -21.99 27.34
CA PHE A 125 8.87 -20.61 27.49
C PHE A 125 7.74 -19.61 27.24
N CYS A 126 7.02 -19.74 26.12
CA CYS A 126 5.92 -18.84 25.79
C CYS A 126 4.79 -18.91 26.83
N ALA A 127 4.42 -20.13 27.25
CA ALA A 127 3.38 -20.35 28.25
C ALA A 127 3.73 -19.74 29.62
N ASP A 128 4.96 -19.94 30.08
CA ASP A 128 5.47 -19.38 31.33
C ASP A 128 5.53 -17.86 31.27
N LYS A 129 6.01 -17.30 30.15
CA LYS A 129 6.13 -15.86 29.99
C LYS A 129 4.78 -15.16 29.84
N ALA A 130 3.86 -15.75 29.08
CA ALA A 130 2.49 -15.27 28.97
C ALA A 130 1.81 -15.23 30.34
N ALA A 131 1.93 -16.31 31.13
CA ALA A 131 1.38 -16.37 32.48
C ALA A 131 1.98 -15.28 33.40
N ALA A 132 3.30 -15.08 33.35
CA ALA A 132 3.98 -14.04 34.13
C ALA A 132 3.52 -12.62 33.76
N ASP A 133 3.13 -12.39 32.50
CA ASP A 133 2.61 -11.11 32.02
C ASP A 133 1.06 -11.01 32.15
N GLY A 134 0.42 -11.97 32.83
CA GLY A 134 -1.03 -11.98 33.08
C GLY A 134 -1.89 -12.37 31.87
N LEU A 135 -1.30 -13.00 30.85
CA LEU A 135 -1.98 -13.47 29.65
C LEU A 135 -2.30 -14.96 29.78
N ARG A 136 -3.60 -15.29 29.78
CA ARG A 136 -4.09 -16.67 29.85
C ARG A 136 -3.89 -17.45 28.54
N TYR A 137 -3.86 -16.72 27.42
CA TYR A 137 -3.83 -17.31 26.08
C TYR A 137 -2.55 -16.95 25.36
N PHE A 138 -2.07 -17.87 24.53
CA PHE A 138 -0.93 -17.62 23.66
C PHE A 138 -1.05 -18.36 22.33
N TRP A 139 -0.30 -17.90 21.33
CA TRP A 139 -0.33 -18.45 19.97
C TRP A 139 1.08 -18.76 19.46
N ILE A 140 1.22 -19.88 18.77
CA ILE A 140 2.46 -20.36 18.17
C ILE A 140 2.14 -21.03 16.82
N ASP A 141 2.76 -20.59 15.73
CA ASP A 141 2.43 -21.03 14.37
C ASP A 141 2.65 -22.53 14.15
N THR A 142 3.58 -23.16 14.86
CA THR A 142 3.90 -24.59 14.69
C THR A 142 2.76 -25.51 15.12
N CYS A 143 2.01 -25.14 16.16
CA CYS A 143 0.97 -26.00 16.74
C CYS A 143 -0.43 -25.39 16.79
N CYS A 144 -0.58 -24.07 16.61
CA CYS A 144 -1.90 -23.44 16.56
C CYS A 144 -2.55 -23.51 15.17
N ILE A 145 -1.80 -23.90 14.14
CA ILE A 145 -2.30 -24.08 12.77
C ILE A 145 -2.24 -25.58 12.44
N ASP A 146 -3.36 -26.16 12.00
CA ASP A 146 -3.33 -27.47 11.37
C ASP A 146 -2.78 -27.36 9.95
N LYS A 147 -1.47 -27.58 9.82
CA LYS A 147 -0.75 -27.49 8.53
C LYS A 147 -1.13 -28.60 7.55
N LYS A 148 -1.81 -29.66 8.00
CA LYS A 148 -2.36 -30.70 7.11
C LYS A 148 -3.66 -30.26 6.42
N ASN A 149 -4.35 -29.27 6.98
CA ASN A 149 -5.54 -28.69 6.40
C ASN A 149 -5.16 -27.48 5.53
N SER A 150 -5.08 -27.67 4.21
CA SER A 150 -4.66 -26.62 3.27
C SER A 150 -5.57 -25.38 3.28
N THR A 151 -6.86 -25.56 3.59
CA THR A 151 -7.81 -24.44 3.72
C THR A 151 -7.52 -23.62 4.97
N GLU A 152 -7.22 -24.29 6.10
CA GLU A 152 -6.81 -23.62 7.33
C GLU A 152 -5.46 -22.91 7.14
N LEU A 153 -4.47 -23.61 6.58
CA LEU A 153 -3.13 -23.05 6.32
C LEU A 153 -3.20 -21.79 5.45
N SER A 154 -3.95 -21.83 4.35
CA SER A 154 -4.13 -20.67 3.46
C SER A 154 -4.77 -19.49 4.17
N LYS A 155 -5.83 -19.74 4.95
CA LYS A 155 -6.49 -18.69 5.76
C LYS A 155 -5.57 -18.12 6.84
N ALA A 156 -4.78 -18.98 7.49
CA ALA A 156 -3.86 -18.60 8.54
C ALA A 156 -2.74 -17.69 8.03
N ILE A 157 -2.09 -18.06 6.93
CA ILE A 157 -1.03 -17.25 6.30
C ILE A 157 -1.56 -15.89 5.87
N ASN A 158 -2.74 -15.84 5.23
CA ASN A 158 -3.36 -14.57 4.85
C ASN A 158 -3.79 -13.71 6.07
N SER A 159 -3.89 -14.30 7.26
CA SER A 159 -4.29 -13.61 8.50
C SER A 159 -3.11 -13.33 9.44
N MET A 160 -1.92 -13.87 9.15
CA MET A 160 -0.82 -13.95 10.11
C MET A 160 -0.37 -12.57 10.58
N PHE A 161 -0.22 -11.62 9.66
CA PHE A 161 0.12 -10.23 9.99
C PHE A 161 -0.86 -9.62 10.98
N ARG A 162 -2.17 -9.80 10.73
CA ARG A 162 -3.22 -9.28 11.60
C ARG A 162 -3.22 -9.97 12.98
N TRP A 163 -2.89 -11.26 13.05
CA TRP A 163 -2.73 -11.97 14.32
C TRP A 163 -1.52 -11.48 15.10
N TYR A 164 -0.39 -11.18 14.45
CA TYR A 164 0.74 -10.53 15.11
C TYR A 164 0.40 -9.10 15.55
N GLN A 165 -0.31 -8.34 14.72
CA GLN A 165 -0.72 -6.97 15.03
C GLN A 165 -1.66 -6.88 16.24
N LYS A 166 -2.59 -7.82 16.38
CA LYS A 166 -3.56 -7.87 17.49
C LYS A 166 -3.02 -8.50 18.78
N ALA A 167 -1.84 -9.10 18.75
CA ALA A 167 -1.27 -9.71 19.95
C ALA A 167 -0.98 -8.65 21.02
N ALA A 168 -1.27 -8.98 22.29
CA ALA A 168 -0.98 -8.10 23.42
C ALA A 168 0.53 -7.99 23.68
N ARG A 169 1.26 -9.08 23.43
CA ARG A 169 2.72 -9.18 23.51
C ARG A 169 3.22 -10.11 22.42
N CYS A 170 4.31 -9.74 21.76
CA CYS A 170 5.10 -10.64 20.91
C CYS A 170 6.41 -10.97 21.62
N TYR A 171 6.64 -12.25 21.87
CA TYR A 171 7.90 -12.74 22.44
C TYR A 171 8.77 -13.30 21.32
N VAL A 172 9.94 -12.72 21.11
CA VAL A 172 10.95 -13.25 20.18
C VAL A 172 11.90 -14.12 20.98
N TYR A 173 11.85 -15.44 20.76
CA TYR A 173 12.72 -16.39 21.46
C TYR A 173 13.88 -16.83 20.56
N LEU A 174 15.09 -16.39 20.90
CA LEU A 174 16.30 -16.60 20.10
C LEU A 174 17.10 -17.78 20.63
N THR A 175 17.02 -18.91 19.92
CA THR A 175 17.71 -20.15 20.32
C THR A 175 19.22 -20.13 20.04
N ASP A 176 19.71 -19.13 19.31
CA ASP A 176 21.11 -18.95 18.91
C ASP A 176 21.80 -17.75 19.57
N VAL A 177 21.17 -17.17 20.61
CA VAL A 177 21.71 -16.05 21.39
C VAL A 177 21.69 -16.44 22.86
N SER A 178 22.85 -16.44 23.51
CA SER A 178 22.95 -16.64 24.96
C SER A 178 23.15 -15.31 25.67
N ALA A 179 22.54 -15.14 26.84
CA ALA A 179 22.79 -13.99 27.70
C ALA A 179 24.18 -14.05 28.38
N HIS A 180 24.73 -15.27 28.52
CA HIS A 180 25.96 -15.56 29.25
C HIS A 180 26.98 -16.16 28.27
N ASP A 181 27.84 -15.33 27.69
CA ASP A 181 28.97 -15.84 26.91
C ASP A 181 30.21 -15.93 27.85
N GLY A 182 30.87 -17.09 27.86
CA GLY A 182 31.63 -17.64 28.98
C GLY A 182 33.00 -17.01 29.25
N LYS A 183 33.17 -15.69 29.09
CA LYS A 183 34.43 -14.97 29.29
C LYS A 183 34.29 -13.95 30.42
N GLU A 184 34.52 -14.41 31.65
CA GLU A 184 34.56 -13.57 32.84
C GLU A 184 35.74 -12.57 32.79
N THR A 185 35.47 -11.33 32.39
CA THR A 185 36.25 -10.17 32.88
C THR A 185 35.31 -9.03 33.29
N PRO A 186 35.50 -8.38 34.46
CA PRO A 186 34.48 -7.52 35.08
C PRO A 186 34.25 -6.15 34.41
N GLN A 187 34.95 -5.84 33.32
CA GLN A 187 34.91 -4.51 32.67
C GLN A 187 34.14 -4.48 31.33
N GLN A 188 33.60 -5.60 30.82
CA GLN A 188 32.91 -5.67 29.51
C GLN A 188 31.40 -5.98 29.61
N CYS A 189 30.79 -5.77 30.78
CA CYS A 189 29.49 -6.34 31.14
C CYS A 189 28.23 -5.71 30.50
N LEU A 190 28.32 -4.74 29.59
CA LEU A 190 27.11 -4.05 29.12
C LEU A 190 26.44 -4.61 27.86
N PHE A 191 27.13 -5.35 26.97
CA PHE A 191 26.51 -5.86 25.73
C PHE A 191 27.13 -7.17 25.18
N HIS A 192 27.44 -8.14 26.04
CA HIS A 192 28.11 -9.38 25.58
C HIS A 192 27.29 -10.18 24.56
N TRP A 193 25.97 -10.22 24.72
CA TRP A 193 25.03 -10.92 23.84
C TRP A 193 24.80 -10.22 22.49
N GLU A 194 25.18 -8.93 22.36
CA GLU A 194 24.89 -8.14 21.16
C GLU A 194 25.57 -8.73 19.91
N ALA A 195 26.80 -9.23 20.05
CA ALA A 195 27.53 -9.83 18.94
C ALA A 195 26.83 -11.08 18.37
N THR A 196 26.26 -11.93 19.24
CA THR A 196 25.45 -13.09 18.84
C THR A 196 24.08 -12.67 18.34
N PHE A 197 23.46 -11.65 18.94
CA PHE A 197 22.17 -11.11 18.49
C PHE A 197 22.23 -10.57 17.07
N ARG A 198 23.26 -9.79 16.73
CA ARG A 198 23.51 -9.28 15.37
C ARG A 198 23.66 -10.39 14.33
N LYS A 199 24.08 -11.59 14.74
CA LYS A 199 24.26 -12.77 13.88
C LYS A 199 23.11 -13.77 13.96
N SER A 200 22.09 -13.49 14.76
CA SER A 200 20.98 -14.43 14.95
C SER A 200 20.30 -14.70 13.61
N ARG A 201 20.03 -15.98 13.35
CA ARG A 201 19.31 -16.43 12.17
C ARG A 201 17.90 -15.87 12.12
N TRP A 202 17.35 -15.41 13.24
CA TRP A 202 16.03 -14.79 13.28
C TRP A 202 15.92 -13.59 12.33
N PHE A 203 16.98 -12.79 12.15
CA PHE A 203 17.00 -11.64 11.24
C PHE A 203 17.01 -12.02 9.75
N THR A 204 17.36 -13.26 9.42
CA THR A 204 17.46 -13.75 8.04
C THR A 204 16.32 -14.68 7.65
N ARG A 205 15.29 -14.86 8.48
CA ARG A 205 14.08 -15.62 8.13
C ARG A 205 13.03 -14.71 7.48
N GLY A 206 12.36 -15.21 6.43
CA GLY A 206 11.31 -14.48 5.70
C GLY A 206 10.17 -14.03 6.62
N TRP A 207 9.52 -14.99 7.28
CA TRP A 207 8.34 -14.74 8.11
C TRP A 207 8.57 -13.77 9.26
N THR A 208 9.76 -13.77 9.89
CA THR A 208 10.08 -12.92 11.05
C THR A 208 10.04 -11.42 10.74
N LEU A 209 10.03 -11.03 9.46
CA LEU A 209 9.82 -9.64 9.05
C LEU A 209 8.45 -9.12 9.50
N GLN A 210 7.40 -9.89 9.24
CA GLN A 210 6.04 -9.55 9.67
C GLN A 210 5.93 -9.62 11.19
N GLU A 211 6.61 -10.57 11.82
CA GLU A 211 6.61 -10.77 13.27
C GLU A 211 7.33 -9.63 14.02
N LEU A 212 8.25 -8.94 13.35
CA LEU A 212 8.90 -7.72 13.83
C LEU A 212 8.00 -6.48 13.68
N LEU A 213 7.42 -6.32 12.50
CA LEU A 213 6.74 -5.09 12.09
C LEU A 213 5.29 -5.00 12.55
N ALA A 214 4.55 -6.12 12.53
CA ALA A 214 3.13 -6.10 12.82
C ALA A 214 2.80 -5.82 14.31
N PRO A 215 3.46 -6.46 15.30
CA PRO A 215 3.10 -6.25 16.70
C PRO A 215 3.54 -4.88 17.21
N THR A 216 2.73 -4.29 18.09
CA THR A 216 3.08 -3.04 18.77
C THR A 216 4.19 -3.26 19.81
N LEU A 217 4.10 -4.37 20.58
CA LEU A 217 5.00 -4.67 21.69
C LEU A 217 5.75 -5.96 21.41
N VAL A 218 7.06 -5.84 21.20
CA VAL A 218 7.96 -6.97 20.90
C VAL A 218 9.11 -6.95 21.91
N ASP A 219 9.33 -8.08 22.58
CA ASP A 219 10.43 -8.30 23.52
C ASP A 219 11.29 -9.48 23.07
N PHE A 220 12.61 -9.30 23.07
CA PHE A 220 13.59 -10.30 22.66
C PHE A 220 14.14 -11.04 23.87
N PHE A 221 14.24 -12.36 23.75
CA PHE A 221 14.69 -13.26 24.80
C PHE A 221 15.79 -14.19 24.29
N SER A 222 16.77 -14.47 25.15
CA SER A 222 17.85 -15.42 24.89
C SER A 222 17.38 -16.87 24.92
N LEU A 223 18.29 -17.79 24.61
CA LEU A 223 18.11 -19.25 24.76
C LEU A 223 17.75 -19.66 26.20
N GLU A 224 18.22 -18.90 27.20
CA GLU A 224 17.93 -19.13 28.61
C GLU A 224 16.58 -18.55 29.04
N GLY A 225 15.91 -17.78 28.17
CA GLY A 225 14.68 -17.07 28.47
C GLY A 225 14.89 -15.72 29.16
N GLU A 226 16.11 -15.20 29.17
CA GLU A 226 16.42 -13.88 29.73
C GLU A 226 16.09 -12.77 28.74
N ARG A 227 15.53 -11.66 29.24
CA ARG A 227 15.12 -10.54 28.40
C ARG A 227 16.33 -9.72 27.96
N LEU A 228 16.57 -9.67 26.65
CA LEU A 228 17.66 -8.90 26.02
C LEU A 228 17.26 -7.43 25.82
N GLY A 229 15.98 -7.18 25.51
CA GLY A 229 15.46 -5.83 25.29
C GLY A 229 14.13 -5.84 24.55
N SER A 230 13.54 -4.66 24.35
CA SER A 230 12.36 -4.49 23.49
C SER A 230 12.75 -4.00 22.11
N LYS A 231 11.84 -4.13 21.13
CA LYS A 231 12.01 -3.52 19.80
C LYS A 231 12.36 -2.04 19.86
N LEU A 232 11.81 -1.29 20.83
CA LEU A 232 12.12 0.13 21.02
C LEU A 232 13.50 0.35 21.64
N SER A 233 13.90 -0.44 22.66
CA SER A 233 15.22 -0.27 23.29
C SER A 233 16.36 -0.71 22.36
N LEU A 234 16.07 -1.63 21.43
CA LEU A 234 17.04 -2.19 20.47
C LEU A 234 16.88 -1.60 19.06
N GLU A 235 16.08 -0.54 18.88
CA GLU A 235 15.71 -0.04 17.55
C GLU A 235 16.92 0.36 16.68
N VAL A 236 18.00 0.85 17.30
CA VAL A 236 19.24 1.22 16.59
C VAL A 236 19.93 -0.02 16.06
N ILE A 237 20.11 -1.04 16.92
CA ILE A 237 20.75 -2.31 16.54
C ILE A 237 19.92 -3.02 15.47
N ILE A 238 18.59 -3.05 15.62
CA ILE A 238 17.67 -3.66 14.65
C ILE A 238 17.73 -2.92 13.31
N HIS A 239 17.75 -1.58 13.32
CA HIS A 239 17.91 -0.77 12.12
C HIS A 239 19.23 -1.10 11.40
N ASP A 240 20.34 -1.16 12.14
CA ASP A 240 21.66 -1.47 11.57
C ASP A 240 21.70 -2.87 10.91
N ILE A 241 21.05 -3.86 11.52
CA ILE A 241 21.01 -5.24 11.00
C ILE A 241 20.12 -5.34 9.75
N THR A 242 18.97 -4.67 9.77
CA THR A 242 17.87 -4.95 8.82
C THR A 242 17.69 -3.89 7.74
N GLY A 243 18.25 -2.69 7.92
CA GLY A 243 17.98 -1.53 7.08
C GLY A 243 16.57 -0.95 7.24
N ILE A 244 15.73 -1.52 8.11
CA ILE A 244 14.35 -1.06 8.31
C ILE A 244 14.37 0.30 9.01
N PRO A 245 13.71 1.35 8.47
CA PRO A 245 13.67 2.65 9.12
C PRO A 245 13.11 2.58 10.55
N ARG A 246 13.72 3.34 11.47
CA ARG A 246 13.24 3.42 12.88
C ARG A 246 11.78 3.83 12.98
N ALA A 247 11.30 4.67 12.06
CA ALA A 247 9.90 5.03 11.94
C ALA A 247 8.98 3.80 11.76
N ALA A 248 9.35 2.86 10.89
CA ALA A 248 8.61 1.60 10.69
C ALA A 248 8.67 0.72 11.94
N LEU A 249 9.84 0.62 12.60
CA LEU A 249 10.00 -0.15 13.85
C LEU A 249 9.13 0.39 14.99
N ARG A 250 8.88 1.69 15.01
CA ARG A 250 8.00 2.39 15.98
C ARG A 250 6.51 2.26 15.67
N GLY A 251 6.14 1.65 14.53
CA GLY A 251 4.74 1.39 14.17
C GLY A 251 4.09 2.46 13.29
N GLU A 252 4.88 3.29 12.59
CA GLU A 252 4.32 4.15 11.53
C GLU A 252 3.61 3.30 10.46
N PRO A 253 2.48 3.76 9.90
CA PRO A 253 1.74 3.01 8.87
C PRO A 253 2.64 2.59 7.70
N LEU A 254 2.62 1.30 7.36
CA LEU A 254 3.50 0.73 6.33
C LEU A 254 3.22 1.30 4.93
N ASP A 255 2.01 1.78 4.66
CA ASP A 255 1.65 2.49 3.41
C ASP A 255 2.39 3.82 3.19
N GLY A 256 3.14 4.26 4.21
CA GLY A 256 3.99 5.43 4.18
C GLY A 256 5.34 5.24 3.56
N PHE A 257 5.80 3.99 3.52
CA PHE A 257 7.05 3.62 2.91
C PHE A 257 6.77 3.19 1.47
N SER A 258 7.69 3.53 0.57
CA SER A 258 7.60 3.12 -0.81
C SER A 258 7.58 1.60 -0.93
N ARG A 259 7.08 1.08 -2.06
CA ARG A 259 7.13 -0.36 -2.32
C ARG A 259 8.56 -0.86 -2.35
N ASN A 260 9.47 -0.10 -2.96
CA ASN A 260 10.88 -0.47 -3.05
C ASN A 260 11.52 -0.58 -1.66
N GLU A 261 11.26 0.37 -0.76
CA GLU A 261 11.71 0.27 0.62
C GLU A 261 11.16 -0.98 1.29
N ARG A 262 9.83 -1.21 1.23
CA ARG A 262 9.22 -2.39 1.84
C ARG A 262 9.72 -3.70 1.27
N MET A 263 9.97 -3.77 -0.03
CA MET A 263 10.59 -4.92 -0.68
C MET A 263 12.03 -5.13 -0.20
N SER A 264 12.79 -4.05 -0.04
CA SER A 264 14.18 -4.12 0.41
C SER A 264 14.30 -4.72 1.81
N TRP A 265 13.30 -4.57 2.68
CA TRP A 265 13.32 -5.16 4.04
C TRP A 265 13.33 -6.69 4.06
N ALA A 266 13.00 -7.33 2.92
CA ALA A 266 13.03 -8.77 2.75
C ALA A 266 14.21 -9.28 1.90
N SER A 267 15.06 -8.40 1.35
CA SER A 267 16.11 -8.78 0.39
C SER A 267 17.12 -9.81 0.92
N HIS A 268 17.38 -9.80 2.23
CA HIS A 268 18.33 -10.69 2.91
C HIS A 268 17.64 -11.77 3.75
N ARG A 269 16.34 -12.01 3.49
CA ARG A 269 15.54 -12.96 4.25
C ARG A 269 15.17 -14.15 3.39
N HIS A 270 15.27 -15.33 3.99
CA HIS A 270 15.08 -16.61 3.32
C HIS A 270 14.03 -17.46 4.02
N ALA A 271 13.36 -18.30 3.23
CA ALA A 271 12.42 -19.30 3.70
C ALA A 271 12.85 -20.70 3.27
N LYS A 272 12.21 -21.73 3.85
CA LYS A 272 12.50 -23.12 3.47
C LYS A 272 11.85 -23.45 2.13
N GLU A 273 10.57 -23.13 2.01
CA GLU A 273 9.86 -23.15 0.73
C GLU A 273 10.13 -21.83 0.01
N GLU A 274 10.42 -21.87 -1.28
CA GLU A 274 10.81 -20.68 -2.02
C GLU A 274 9.66 -19.68 -2.18
N GLU A 275 8.42 -20.17 -2.24
CA GLU A 275 7.23 -19.32 -2.30
C GLU A 275 6.96 -18.59 -0.98
N ASP A 276 7.41 -19.13 0.15
CA ASP A 276 7.28 -18.47 1.46
C ASP A 276 8.11 -17.18 1.54
N GLU A 277 9.16 -17.03 0.73
CA GLU A 277 9.86 -15.74 0.60
C GLU A 277 8.94 -14.65 0.02
N VAL A 278 7.91 -15.05 -0.74
CA VAL A 278 6.89 -14.16 -1.28
C VAL A 278 5.69 -14.07 -0.34
N TYR A 279 5.17 -15.19 0.15
CA TYR A 279 4.00 -15.20 1.03
C TYR A 279 4.27 -14.49 2.36
N SER A 280 5.53 -14.43 2.80
CA SER A 280 5.94 -13.63 3.94
C SER A 280 5.85 -12.11 3.73
N LEU A 281 5.46 -11.63 2.55
CA LEU A 281 5.25 -10.22 2.25
C LEU A 281 3.77 -9.80 2.24
N LEU A 282 2.83 -10.76 2.28
CA LEU A 282 1.40 -10.47 2.13
C LEU A 282 0.91 -9.40 3.10
N GLY A 283 1.26 -9.53 4.38
CA GLY A 283 0.90 -8.56 5.41
C GLY A 283 1.61 -7.21 5.30
N ILE A 284 2.83 -7.18 4.75
CA ILE A 284 3.61 -5.94 4.55
C ILE A 284 2.95 -5.04 3.49
N PHE A 285 2.25 -5.66 2.55
CA PHE A 285 1.55 -4.99 1.46
C PHE A 285 0.02 -4.96 1.60
N ASP A 286 -0.52 -5.52 2.69
CA ASP A 286 -1.96 -5.67 2.93
C ASP A 286 -2.70 -6.40 1.78
N VAL A 287 -2.06 -7.45 1.26
CA VAL A 287 -2.56 -8.27 0.14
C VAL A 287 -3.05 -9.62 0.65
N SER A 288 -4.09 -10.15 0.01
CA SER A 288 -4.50 -11.55 0.15
C SER A 288 -4.49 -12.25 -1.21
N MET A 289 -3.93 -13.46 -1.26
CA MET A 289 -3.90 -14.28 -2.47
C MET A 289 -3.89 -15.79 -2.14
N PRO A 290 -4.35 -16.66 -3.06
CA PRO A 290 -4.25 -18.10 -2.88
C PRO A 290 -2.80 -18.58 -2.74
N LEU A 291 -2.53 -19.51 -1.84
CA LEU A 291 -1.23 -20.15 -1.72
C LEU A 291 -1.16 -21.35 -2.66
N ILE A 292 -0.17 -21.36 -3.55
CA ILE A 292 0.10 -22.45 -4.47
C ILE A 292 1.56 -22.86 -4.27
N TYR A 293 1.78 -23.87 -3.43
CA TYR A 293 3.11 -24.46 -3.27
C TYR A 293 3.45 -25.34 -4.48
N GLY A 294 4.67 -25.21 -4.99
CA GLY A 294 5.15 -25.83 -6.24
C GLY A 294 4.93 -24.97 -7.49
N GLU A 295 4.42 -23.74 -7.36
CA GLU A 295 4.28 -22.83 -8.53
C GLU A 295 5.62 -22.20 -8.94
N GLY A 296 6.56 -22.11 -7.99
CA GLY A 296 7.84 -21.45 -8.13
C GLY A 296 7.82 -20.01 -7.61
N LYS A 297 8.93 -19.58 -7.01
CA LYS A 297 9.09 -18.24 -6.40
C LYS A 297 8.76 -17.10 -7.38
N GLU A 298 9.19 -17.19 -8.63
CA GLU A 298 9.00 -16.16 -9.64
C GLU A 298 7.52 -15.95 -9.99
N LYS A 299 6.74 -17.04 -10.05
CA LYS A 299 5.30 -16.97 -10.33
C LYS A 299 4.54 -16.43 -9.14
N ALA A 300 4.86 -16.91 -7.93
CA ALA A 300 4.31 -16.37 -6.70
C ALA A 300 4.59 -14.85 -6.62
N TYR A 301 5.83 -14.43 -6.91
CA TYR A 301 6.23 -13.03 -6.89
C TYR A 301 5.44 -12.21 -7.92
N LYS A 302 5.28 -12.70 -9.15
CA LYS A 302 4.47 -12.02 -10.18
C LYS A 302 3.04 -11.78 -9.71
N ARG A 303 2.40 -12.80 -9.12
CA ARG A 303 1.04 -12.67 -8.58
C ARG A 303 0.97 -11.68 -7.42
N LEU A 304 1.96 -11.68 -6.53
CA LEU A 304 2.08 -10.65 -5.48
C LEU A 304 2.17 -9.25 -6.11
N GLN A 305 2.98 -9.05 -7.15
CA GLN A 305 3.09 -7.75 -7.83
C GLN A 305 1.76 -7.29 -8.43
N GLU A 306 0.98 -8.21 -8.99
CA GLU A 306 -0.35 -7.93 -9.56
C GLU A 306 -1.34 -7.51 -8.47
N GLU A 307 -1.41 -8.25 -7.35
CA GLU A 307 -2.30 -7.91 -6.23
C GLU A 307 -1.93 -6.59 -5.55
N ILE A 308 -0.63 -6.32 -5.37
CA ILE A 308 -0.15 -5.01 -4.92
C ILE A 308 -0.69 -3.93 -5.88
N GLY A 309 -0.51 -4.11 -7.18
CA GLY A 309 -0.98 -3.16 -8.19
C GLY A 309 -2.47 -2.84 -8.10
N LYS A 310 -3.32 -3.85 -7.84
CA LYS A 310 -4.78 -3.67 -7.69
C LYS A 310 -5.14 -2.75 -6.52
N ILE A 311 -4.51 -2.92 -5.35
CA ILE A 311 -4.74 -2.05 -4.18
C ILE A 311 -4.40 -0.60 -4.50
N TYR A 312 -3.25 -0.37 -5.13
CA TYR A 312 -2.75 0.97 -5.39
C TYR A 312 -3.42 1.68 -6.56
N ARG A 313 -4.09 0.96 -7.46
CA ARG A 313 -4.72 1.58 -8.62
C ARG A 313 -6.27 1.54 -8.58
N GLY A 314 -6.87 0.66 -7.77
CA GLY A 314 -8.32 0.47 -7.66
C GLY A 314 -8.91 -0.32 -8.83
N ASP A 315 -10.17 -0.77 -8.72
CA ASP A 315 -10.82 -1.67 -9.71
C ASP A 315 -10.92 -1.08 -11.14
N ASP A 316 -10.79 0.25 -11.28
CA ASP A 316 -10.85 0.96 -12.57
C ASP A 316 -9.48 1.39 -13.11
N SER A 317 -8.40 0.91 -12.49
CA SER A 317 -7.02 1.28 -12.79
C SER A 317 -6.68 1.24 -14.26
N ASP A 318 -7.16 0.20 -14.94
CA ASP A 318 -6.72 -0.13 -16.28
C ASP A 318 -7.35 0.79 -17.33
N GLN A 319 -8.32 1.63 -16.98
CA GLN A 319 -8.92 2.61 -17.90
C GLN A 319 -8.16 3.94 -17.96
N PHE A 320 -7.30 4.21 -16.96
CA PHE A 320 -6.60 5.49 -16.78
C PHE A 320 -5.12 5.33 -16.44
N ALA A 321 -4.58 4.10 -16.51
CA ALA A 321 -3.18 3.83 -16.24
C ALA A 321 -2.31 4.36 -17.38
N VAL A 322 -1.45 5.32 -17.09
CA VAL A 322 -0.45 5.87 -18.02
C VAL A 322 0.93 5.65 -17.40
N SER A 323 1.81 5.04 -18.17
CA SER A 323 3.20 4.83 -17.81
C SER A 323 3.90 6.17 -17.59
N PHE A 324 4.80 6.19 -16.61
CA PHE A 324 5.58 7.36 -16.30
C PHE A 324 7.04 6.95 -16.11
N ASP A 325 7.89 7.47 -17.00
CA ASP A 325 9.32 7.22 -16.96
C ASP A 325 10.03 8.31 -16.17
N LEU A 326 10.47 7.95 -14.95
CA LEU A 326 11.29 8.82 -14.12
C LEU A 326 12.71 9.01 -14.66
N SER A 327 13.21 8.11 -15.51
CA SER A 327 14.60 8.16 -16.01
C SER A 327 14.86 9.37 -16.91
N ALA A 328 13.81 9.94 -17.50
CA ALA A 328 13.88 11.17 -18.28
C ALA A 328 14.02 12.44 -17.42
N ILE A 329 13.84 12.34 -16.09
CA ILE A 329 13.94 13.46 -15.16
C ILE A 329 15.26 13.37 -14.38
N PRO A 330 16.09 14.44 -14.32
CA PRO A 330 17.35 14.40 -13.60
C PRO A 330 17.14 14.19 -12.08
N GLU A 331 17.37 12.98 -11.60
CA GLU A 331 17.36 12.64 -10.17
C GLU A 331 18.72 12.96 -9.54
N ALA A 332 18.73 13.50 -8.32
CA ALA A 332 19.95 13.59 -7.54
C ALA A 332 20.50 12.18 -7.27
N ALA A 333 21.82 11.99 -7.36
CA ALA A 333 22.47 10.69 -7.12
C ALA A 333 22.09 10.07 -5.75
N GLN A 334 21.77 10.92 -4.76
CA GLN A 334 21.19 10.52 -3.50
C GLN A 334 20.44 11.71 -2.87
N PHE A 335 19.11 11.60 -2.74
CA PHE A 335 18.31 12.59 -2.04
C PHE A 335 18.51 12.44 -0.52
N VAL A 336 18.73 13.56 0.17
CA VAL A 336 19.03 13.59 1.61
C VAL A 336 18.21 14.71 2.26
N ALA A 337 17.77 14.47 3.50
CA ALA A 337 16.99 15.39 4.33
C ALA A 337 15.56 15.63 3.82
N ARG A 338 14.91 16.67 4.35
CA ARG A 338 13.54 17.11 3.98
C ARG A 338 12.43 16.12 4.29
N GLU A 339 12.66 15.19 5.22
CA GLU A 339 11.64 14.21 5.64
C GLU A 339 10.39 14.88 6.20
N ASN A 340 10.53 16.05 6.86
CA ASN A 340 9.39 16.82 7.34
C ASN A 340 8.53 17.36 6.20
N GLU A 341 9.16 17.97 5.18
CA GLU A 341 8.46 18.47 4.01
C GLU A 341 7.82 17.33 3.20
N LEU A 342 8.49 16.19 3.03
CA LEU A 342 7.95 15.00 2.37
C LEU A 342 6.76 14.41 3.14
N ALA A 343 6.85 14.32 4.48
CA ALA A 343 5.76 13.86 5.32
C ALA A 343 4.53 14.79 5.21
N GLU A 344 4.76 16.10 5.17
CA GLU A 344 3.68 17.08 4.99
C GLU A 344 3.06 16.99 3.58
N MET A 345 3.87 16.83 2.53
CA MET A 345 3.38 16.57 1.17
C MET A 345 2.50 15.32 1.13
N ARG A 346 2.95 14.22 1.74
CA ARG A 346 2.19 12.96 1.84
C ARG A 346 0.85 13.19 2.53
N ARG A 347 0.84 13.89 3.66
CA ARG A 347 -0.38 14.19 4.43
C ARG A 347 -1.38 15.01 3.62
N LEU A 348 -0.89 15.94 2.80
CA LEU A 348 -1.71 16.85 2.01
C LEU A 348 -2.22 16.21 0.71
N LEU A 349 -1.42 15.39 0.05
CA LEU A 349 -1.73 14.82 -1.28
C LEU A 349 -2.39 13.43 -1.21
N HIS A 350 -2.38 12.78 -0.05
CA HIS A 350 -2.94 11.44 0.14
C HIS A 350 -4.18 11.43 1.06
N GLY A 351 -5.13 10.53 0.79
CA GLY A 351 -6.25 10.23 1.68
C GLY A 351 -7.47 11.16 1.58
N HIS A 352 -7.45 12.17 0.71
CA HIS A 352 -8.56 13.12 0.57
C HIS A 352 -9.54 12.70 -0.55
N LYS A 353 -10.83 12.88 -0.28
CA LYS A 353 -11.91 12.70 -1.29
C LYS A 353 -11.96 13.87 -2.29
N SER A 354 -11.24 14.94 -2.00
CA SER A 354 -11.19 16.17 -2.79
C SER A 354 -9.81 16.42 -3.39
N ARG A 355 -9.75 17.23 -4.45
CA ARG A 355 -8.52 17.62 -5.13
C ARG A 355 -7.57 18.27 -4.14
N SER A 356 -6.36 17.76 -4.12
CA SER A 356 -5.30 18.23 -3.23
C SER A 356 -4.22 18.92 -4.05
N ALA A 357 -3.80 20.11 -3.61
CA ALA A 357 -2.76 20.89 -4.28
C ALA A 357 -1.72 21.36 -3.26
N VAL A 358 -0.45 21.17 -3.57
CA VAL A 358 0.70 21.62 -2.78
C VAL A 358 1.52 22.60 -3.61
N VAL A 359 1.93 23.70 -3.00
CA VAL A 359 2.82 24.71 -3.60
C VAL A 359 4.13 24.71 -2.82
N LEU A 360 5.17 24.13 -3.42
CA LEU A 360 6.54 24.21 -2.93
C LEU A 360 7.13 25.55 -3.36
N HIS A 361 7.37 26.46 -2.40
CA HIS A 361 7.95 27.77 -2.71
C HIS A 361 9.21 28.06 -1.92
N GLY A 362 10.13 28.82 -2.51
CA GLY A 362 11.43 29.14 -1.90
C GLY A 362 12.47 29.61 -2.91
N LEU A 363 13.68 29.91 -2.44
CA LEU A 363 14.76 30.46 -3.27
C LEU A 363 15.11 29.57 -4.47
N GLY A 364 15.70 30.17 -5.52
CA GLY A 364 16.26 29.41 -6.65
C GLY A 364 17.33 28.43 -6.18
N GLY A 365 17.35 27.22 -6.72
CA GLY A 365 18.34 26.19 -6.37
C GLY A 365 18.17 25.54 -4.98
N ILE A 366 17.12 25.89 -4.20
CA ILE A 366 16.93 25.35 -2.85
C ILE A 366 16.49 23.86 -2.79
N GLY A 367 16.26 23.24 -3.95
CA GLY A 367 15.88 21.82 -4.05
C GLY A 367 14.39 21.52 -4.21
N LYS A 368 13.53 22.50 -4.53
CA LYS A 368 12.07 22.28 -4.70
C LYS A 368 11.74 21.19 -5.74
N THR A 369 12.39 21.25 -6.90
CA THR A 369 12.20 20.29 -7.99
C THR A 369 12.64 18.89 -7.56
N GLN A 370 13.79 18.77 -6.88
CA GLN A 370 14.27 17.50 -6.33
C GLN A 370 13.34 16.94 -5.26
N LEU A 371 12.76 17.80 -4.41
CA LEU A 371 11.75 17.40 -3.43
C LEU A 371 10.47 16.84 -4.09
N ALA A 372 10.04 17.43 -5.21
CA ALA A 372 8.93 16.89 -6.00
C ALA A 372 9.27 15.55 -6.65
N ILE A 373 10.48 15.40 -7.20
CA ILE A 373 10.98 14.13 -7.76
C ILE A 373 10.99 13.04 -6.69
N GLU A 374 11.57 13.32 -5.52
CA GLU A 374 11.63 12.37 -4.41
C GLU A 374 10.23 11.92 -3.97
N TYR A 375 9.28 12.85 -3.87
CA TYR A 375 7.88 12.52 -3.57
C TYR A 375 7.30 11.55 -4.61
N ILE A 376 7.54 11.78 -5.90
CA ILE A 376 7.08 10.89 -6.97
C ILE A 376 7.79 9.53 -6.86
N THR A 377 9.10 9.50 -6.68
CA THR A 377 9.87 8.26 -6.51
C THR A 377 9.28 7.39 -5.39
N ARG A 378 8.90 8.00 -4.26
CA ARG A 378 8.30 7.28 -3.12
C ARG A 378 6.83 6.89 -3.30
N HIS A 379 6.07 7.60 -4.14
CA HIS A 379 4.61 7.51 -4.14
C HIS A 379 3.93 7.34 -5.50
N LYS A 380 4.67 7.27 -6.62
CA LYS A 380 4.12 7.18 -7.99
C LYS A 380 3.09 6.06 -8.16
N GLU A 381 3.28 4.94 -7.47
CA GLU A 381 2.40 3.78 -7.60
C GLU A 381 0.97 4.05 -7.09
N LYS A 382 0.79 5.05 -6.21
CA LYS A 382 -0.52 5.46 -5.69
C LYS A 382 -1.38 6.16 -6.74
N TYR A 383 -0.78 6.52 -7.88
CA TYR A 383 -1.40 7.23 -8.97
C TYR A 383 -1.53 6.33 -10.20
N THR A 384 -2.62 6.49 -10.95
CA THR A 384 -2.81 5.84 -12.26
C THR A 384 -2.05 6.57 -13.36
N ALA A 385 -1.82 7.87 -13.20
CA ALA A 385 -1.05 8.67 -14.14
C ALA A 385 -0.28 9.77 -13.39
N VAL A 386 0.96 10.02 -13.81
CA VAL A 386 1.80 11.11 -13.30
C VAL A 386 2.27 11.92 -14.50
N PHE A 387 2.10 13.24 -14.45
CA PHE A 387 2.51 14.13 -15.53
C PHE A 387 3.39 15.27 -15.01
N TRP A 388 4.49 15.52 -15.69
CA TRP A 388 5.43 16.58 -15.39
C TRP A 388 5.35 17.67 -16.45
N LEU A 389 5.03 18.90 -16.04
CA LEU A 389 4.78 20.03 -16.93
C LEU A 389 5.80 21.13 -16.67
N ASN A 390 6.32 21.71 -17.75
CA ASN A 390 7.15 22.91 -17.68
C ASN A 390 6.26 24.15 -17.66
N ALA A 391 6.18 24.82 -16.51
CA ALA A 391 5.34 25.99 -16.28
C ALA A 391 6.08 27.33 -16.35
N ASN A 392 7.26 27.37 -17.00
CA ASN A 392 8.05 28.59 -17.19
C ASN A 392 7.28 29.71 -17.91
N ASP A 393 6.56 29.33 -18.98
CA ASP A 393 5.81 30.22 -19.86
C ASP A 393 4.61 29.48 -20.48
N GLU A 394 3.73 30.21 -21.16
CA GLU A 394 2.47 29.67 -21.68
C GLU A 394 2.69 28.64 -22.80
N ASP A 395 3.67 28.85 -23.68
CA ASP A 395 3.94 27.98 -24.82
C ASP A 395 4.58 26.67 -24.38
N SER A 396 5.57 26.73 -23.49
CA SER A 396 6.18 25.55 -22.83
C SER A 396 5.13 24.69 -22.11
N LEU A 397 4.16 25.35 -21.47
CA LEU A 397 3.09 24.67 -20.77
C LEU A 397 2.12 23.99 -21.75
N LYS A 398 1.70 24.69 -22.81
CA LYS A 398 0.85 24.13 -23.88
C LYS A 398 1.50 22.93 -24.57
N LEU A 399 2.80 23.00 -24.84
CA LEU A 399 3.56 21.87 -25.38
C LEU A 399 3.57 20.67 -24.40
N SER A 400 3.77 20.92 -23.10
CA SER A 400 3.69 19.86 -22.08
C SER A 400 2.30 19.17 -22.08
N PHE A 401 1.21 19.92 -22.29
CA PHE A 401 -0.14 19.35 -22.42
C PHE A 401 -0.31 18.49 -23.68
N ARG A 402 0.34 18.85 -24.80
CA ARG A 402 0.36 18.00 -25.99
C ARG A 402 1.08 16.69 -25.73
N ASP A 403 2.21 16.75 -25.04
CA ASP A 403 2.99 15.54 -24.71
C ASP A 403 2.17 14.61 -23.78
N ILE A 404 1.39 15.16 -22.84
CA ILE A 404 0.40 14.39 -22.05
C ILE A 404 -0.60 13.69 -22.97
N ALA A 405 -1.20 14.41 -23.92
CA ALA A 405 -2.19 13.84 -24.83
C ALA A 405 -1.62 12.69 -25.66
N GLN A 406 -0.37 12.83 -26.14
CA GLN A 406 0.34 11.78 -26.86
C GLN A 406 0.54 10.54 -25.98
N HIS A 407 1.11 10.69 -24.79
CA HIS A 407 1.36 9.56 -23.88
C HIS A 407 0.06 8.84 -23.48
N VAL A 408 -1.02 9.59 -23.22
CA VAL A 408 -2.32 8.99 -22.90
C VAL A 408 -2.86 8.18 -24.09
N LEU A 409 -2.69 8.67 -25.33
CA LEU A 409 -3.15 7.95 -26.52
C LEU A 409 -2.27 6.75 -26.86
N GLU A 410 -0.97 6.80 -26.57
CA GLU A 410 -0.05 5.66 -26.73
C GLU A 410 -0.42 4.52 -25.79
N ASP A 411 -0.64 4.81 -24.50
CA ASP A 411 -0.94 3.78 -23.50
C ASP A 411 -2.40 3.36 -23.46
N GLN A 412 -3.32 4.27 -23.77
CA GLN A 412 -4.77 4.10 -23.57
C GLN A 412 -5.60 4.36 -24.84
N GLY A 413 -4.94 4.39 -26.00
CA GLY A 413 -5.58 4.54 -27.30
C GLY A 413 -6.69 3.53 -27.54
N GLY A 414 -7.79 3.97 -28.15
CA GLY A 414 -8.94 3.12 -28.48
C GLY A 414 -9.85 2.80 -27.29
N LYS A 415 -9.51 3.21 -26.06
CA LYS A 415 -10.41 3.08 -24.91
C LYS A 415 -11.49 4.19 -24.92
N PRO A 416 -12.70 3.93 -24.39
CA PRO A 416 -13.76 4.94 -24.34
C PRO A 416 -13.34 6.23 -23.61
N SER A 417 -12.47 6.10 -22.61
CA SER A 417 -11.94 7.22 -21.82
C SER A 417 -11.16 8.23 -22.68
N THR A 418 -10.53 7.82 -23.78
CA THR A 418 -9.65 8.68 -24.60
C THR A 418 -10.34 9.27 -25.83
N SER A 419 -11.66 9.06 -26.01
CA SER A 419 -12.42 9.51 -27.18
C SER A 419 -12.26 11.01 -27.50
N THR A 420 -12.30 11.89 -26.50
CA THR A 420 -12.09 13.34 -26.67
C THR A 420 -10.65 13.69 -27.06
N LEU A 421 -9.67 12.92 -26.59
CA LEU A 421 -8.27 13.10 -26.95
C LEU A 421 -7.98 12.60 -28.37
N ALA A 422 -8.61 11.51 -28.78
CA ALA A 422 -8.40 10.93 -30.11
C ALA A 422 -8.97 11.81 -31.24
N SER A 423 -9.93 12.69 -30.93
CA SER A 423 -10.58 13.56 -31.91
C SER A 423 -9.88 14.91 -32.12
N VAL A 424 -8.92 15.29 -31.27
CA VAL A 424 -8.25 16.60 -31.36
C VAL A 424 -6.99 16.50 -32.22
N ASP A 425 -6.74 17.52 -33.05
CA ASP A 425 -5.49 17.64 -33.78
C ASP A 425 -4.37 18.11 -32.84
N LEU A 426 -3.47 17.18 -32.49
CA LEU A 426 -2.35 17.42 -31.57
C LEU A 426 -1.31 18.38 -32.13
N ASN A 427 -1.26 18.59 -33.44
CA ASN A 427 -0.34 19.51 -34.11
C ASN A 427 -1.00 20.85 -34.48
N GLY A 428 -2.31 20.96 -34.24
CA GLY A 428 -3.11 22.14 -34.55
C GLY A 428 -3.16 23.13 -33.39
N ASN A 429 -4.38 23.48 -32.97
CA ASN A 429 -4.58 24.46 -31.91
C ASN A 429 -4.32 23.84 -30.52
N LEU A 430 -3.19 24.19 -29.90
CA LEU A 430 -2.80 23.68 -28.59
C LEU A 430 -3.79 24.04 -27.46
N ASP A 431 -4.58 25.11 -27.58
CA ASP A 431 -5.64 25.42 -26.60
C ASP A 431 -6.76 24.37 -26.60
N GLN A 432 -7.05 23.77 -27.77
CA GLN A 432 -7.98 22.65 -27.86
C GLN A 432 -7.39 21.40 -27.23
N VAL A 433 -6.09 21.17 -27.38
CA VAL A 433 -5.37 20.04 -26.76
C VAL A 433 -5.39 20.17 -25.23
N VAL A 434 -5.10 21.35 -24.68
CA VAL A 434 -5.22 21.65 -23.24
C VAL A 434 -6.64 21.34 -22.76
N THR A 435 -7.66 21.77 -23.51
CA THR A 435 -9.07 21.51 -23.17
C THR A 435 -9.40 20.02 -23.18
N ALA A 436 -8.90 19.26 -24.15
CA ALA A 436 -9.13 17.82 -24.26
C ALA A 436 -8.48 17.05 -23.11
N VAL A 437 -7.23 17.36 -22.76
CA VAL A 437 -6.53 16.75 -21.61
C VAL A 437 -7.24 17.09 -20.31
N LYS A 438 -7.63 18.35 -20.10
CA LYS A 438 -8.41 18.74 -18.92
C LYS A 438 -9.74 17.98 -18.84
N THR A 439 -10.39 17.73 -19.98
CA THR A 439 -11.63 16.95 -20.03
C THR A 439 -11.39 15.51 -19.61
N TRP A 440 -10.31 14.88 -20.08
CA TRP A 440 -9.90 13.55 -19.67
C TRP A 440 -9.60 13.46 -18.16
N LEU A 441 -8.90 14.46 -17.61
CA LEU A 441 -8.61 14.56 -16.17
C LEU A 441 -9.87 14.80 -15.31
N ASN A 442 -10.92 15.38 -15.89
CA ASN A 442 -12.19 15.67 -15.21
C ASN A 442 -13.18 14.48 -15.24
N LEU A 443 -12.83 13.36 -15.86
CA LEU A 443 -13.69 12.18 -15.86
C LEU A 443 -13.89 11.67 -14.42
N GLN A 444 -15.14 11.44 -14.03
CA GLN A 444 -15.53 11.09 -12.65
C GLN A 444 -14.80 9.87 -12.06
N ARG A 445 -14.37 8.93 -12.91
CA ARG A 445 -13.62 7.73 -12.50
C ARG A 445 -12.10 7.94 -12.50
N ASN A 446 -11.61 9.02 -13.11
CA ASN A 446 -10.19 9.34 -13.24
C ASN A 446 -9.70 10.15 -12.02
N THR A 447 -9.72 9.53 -10.84
CA THR A 447 -9.51 10.23 -9.56
C THR A 447 -8.06 10.22 -9.07
N ARG A 448 -7.20 9.37 -9.64
CA ARG A 448 -5.87 9.05 -9.11
C ARG A 448 -4.72 9.56 -9.99
N TRP A 449 -4.88 10.70 -10.65
CA TRP A 449 -3.77 11.34 -11.38
C TRP A 449 -2.99 12.34 -10.50
N LEU A 450 -1.72 12.54 -10.82
CA LEU A 450 -0.84 13.57 -10.25
C LEU A 450 -0.29 14.46 -11.37
N ILE A 451 -0.40 15.77 -11.22
CA ILE A 451 0.19 16.77 -12.13
C ILE A 451 1.20 17.62 -11.39
N ILE A 452 2.40 17.75 -11.94
CA ILE A 452 3.46 18.60 -11.43
C ILE A 452 3.66 19.77 -12.38
N TYR A 453 3.41 20.99 -11.91
CA TYR A 453 3.77 22.23 -12.60
C TYR A 453 5.12 22.71 -12.06
N ASP A 454 6.20 22.39 -12.76
CA ASP A 454 7.55 22.75 -12.35
C ASP A 454 7.96 24.12 -12.92
N ASN A 455 8.72 24.89 -12.14
CA ASN A 455 9.23 26.22 -12.49
C ASN A 455 8.15 27.27 -12.82
N TYR A 456 7.05 27.28 -12.07
CA TYR A 456 6.02 28.33 -12.18
C TYR A 456 6.48 29.65 -11.53
N ASP A 457 7.57 30.23 -12.03
CA ASP A 457 8.29 31.34 -11.41
C ASP A 457 7.73 32.73 -11.81
N ASN A 458 6.96 32.82 -12.90
CA ASN A 458 6.39 34.07 -13.42
C ASN A 458 4.83 34.08 -13.39
N PRO A 459 4.19 34.09 -12.21
CA PRO A 459 2.74 34.04 -12.11
C PRO A 459 2.09 35.36 -12.54
N ARG A 460 0.99 35.27 -13.30
CA ARG A 460 0.14 36.42 -13.60
C ARG A 460 -0.59 36.88 -12.34
N THR A 461 -0.26 38.07 -11.88
CA THR A 461 -0.88 38.72 -10.73
C THR A 461 -1.24 40.17 -11.09
N PRO A 462 -2.16 40.85 -10.39
CA PRO A 462 -2.53 42.23 -10.71
C PRO A 462 -1.36 43.22 -10.79
N GLY A 463 -0.25 42.95 -10.09
CA GLY A 463 0.97 43.77 -10.11
C GLY A 463 2.06 43.28 -11.08
N ASN A 464 1.86 42.16 -11.78
CA ASN A 464 2.84 41.64 -12.74
C ASN A 464 2.43 41.99 -14.17
N LEU A 465 3.14 42.94 -14.78
CA LEU A 465 2.90 43.44 -16.14
C LEU A 465 3.68 42.66 -17.22
N ASP A 466 4.45 41.65 -16.83
CA ASP A 466 5.17 40.81 -17.78
C ASP A 466 4.18 40.09 -18.70
N ARG A 467 4.36 40.26 -20.02
CA ARG A 467 3.50 39.63 -21.03
C ARG A 467 3.66 38.12 -21.05
N SER A 468 4.82 37.61 -20.64
CA SER A 468 5.08 36.18 -20.49
C SER A 468 4.52 35.59 -19.19
N ALA A 469 3.95 36.43 -18.30
CA ALA A 469 3.37 35.94 -17.06
C ALA A 469 2.16 35.03 -17.32
N VAL A 470 2.18 33.84 -16.71
CA VAL A 470 1.21 32.78 -16.95
C VAL A 470 0.15 32.77 -15.86
N ASP A 471 -1.12 32.71 -16.25
CA ASP A 471 -2.21 32.41 -15.32
C ASP A 471 -2.46 30.90 -15.30
N ILE A 472 -1.86 30.21 -14.32
CA ILE A 472 -1.95 28.76 -14.19
C ILE A 472 -3.40 28.27 -14.00
N ARG A 473 -4.33 29.12 -13.55
CA ARG A 473 -5.76 28.76 -13.37
C ARG A 473 -6.40 28.34 -14.69
N GLY A 474 -5.92 28.86 -15.82
CA GLY A 474 -6.33 28.42 -17.16
C GLY A 474 -5.96 26.96 -17.45
N PHE A 475 -4.94 26.44 -16.80
CA PHE A 475 -4.38 25.11 -17.03
C PHE A 475 -4.77 24.08 -15.96
N LEU A 476 -5.24 24.52 -14.80
CA LEU A 476 -5.74 23.61 -13.76
C LEU A 476 -7.03 22.89 -14.22
N PRO A 477 -7.17 21.57 -13.99
CA PRO A 477 -8.42 20.85 -14.21
C PRO A 477 -9.58 21.47 -13.41
N ARG A 478 -10.83 21.13 -13.74
CA ARG A 478 -12.00 21.55 -12.96
C ARG A 478 -12.44 20.51 -11.93
N ALA A 479 -11.93 19.29 -12.07
CA ALA A 479 -12.16 18.18 -11.17
C ALA A 479 -11.92 18.57 -9.70
N ASP A 480 -12.79 18.05 -8.85
CA ASP A 480 -12.64 18.03 -7.41
C ASP A 480 -11.87 16.80 -6.94
N HIS A 481 -11.13 16.12 -7.81
CA HIS A 481 -10.24 15.00 -7.49
C HIS A 481 -8.86 15.18 -8.13
N GLY A 482 -7.95 14.23 -7.90
CA GLY A 482 -6.56 14.29 -8.35
C GLY A 482 -5.64 15.07 -7.42
N SER A 483 -4.35 15.03 -7.73
CA SER A 483 -3.29 15.66 -6.96
C SER A 483 -2.48 16.62 -7.81
N ILE A 484 -2.06 17.74 -7.23
CA ILE A 484 -1.28 18.76 -7.91
C ILE A 484 -0.08 19.17 -7.04
N ILE A 485 1.10 19.23 -7.66
CA ILE A 485 2.30 19.83 -7.08
C ILE A 485 2.69 21.03 -7.95
N ILE A 486 3.00 22.15 -7.35
CA ILE A 486 3.51 23.35 -8.02
C ILE A 486 4.85 23.71 -7.40
N THR A 487 5.92 23.87 -8.19
CA THR A 487 7.18 24.42 -7.71
C THR A 487 7.34 25.86 -8.20
N THR A 488 7.76 26.77 -7.32
CA THR A 488 7.88 28.20 -7.66
C THR A 488 8.85 28.95 -6.75
N ARG A 489 9.43 30.06 -7.24
CA ARG A 489 10.14 31.05 -6.43
C ARG A 489 9.21 32.09 -5.82
N SER A 490 7.99 32.22 -6.34
CA SER A 490 7.03 33.22 -5.90
C SER A 490 6.24 32.76 -4.67
N ALA A 491 6.30 33.55 -3.61
CA ALA A 491 5.49 33.33 -2.41
C ALA A 491 3.99 33.70 -2.60
N GLN A 492 3.65 34.31 -3.74
CA GLN A 492 2.30 34.82 -4.04
C GLN A 492 1.39 33.75 -4.68
N VAL A 493 1.93 32.60 -5.08
CA VAL A 493 1.14 31.49 -5.65
C VAL A 493 0.32 30.86 -4.53
N SER A 494 -1.01 30.86 -4.70
CA SER A 494 -1.97 30.46 -3.67
C SER A 494 -2.91 29.34 -4.10
N GLN A 495 -2.64 28.69 -5.25
CA GLN A 495 -3.47 27.65 -5.84
C GLN A 495 -3.31 26.28 -5.15
N GLY A 496 -2.84 26.26 -3.90
CA GLY A 496 -2.67 25.07 -3.07
C GLY A 496 -2.09 25.40 -1.68
N HIS A 497 -1.91 24.37 -0.86
CA HIS A 497 -1.26 24.47 0.44
C HIS A 497 0.23 24.78 0.26
N ARG A 498 0.67 25.91 0.81
CA ARG A 498 2.05 26.39 0.65
C ARG A 498 2.98 25.71 1.64
N ILE A 499 4.05 25.11 1.13
CA ILE A 499 5.17 24.61 1.91
C ILE A 499 6.40 25.47 1.57
N TYR A 500 6.90 26.18 2.57
CA TYR A 500 8.07 27.03 2.41
C TYR A 500 9.35 26.18 2.54
N VAL A 501 10.05 25.98 1.42
CA VAL A 501 11.30 25.23 1.38
C VAL A 501 12.44 26.16 1.80
N GLN A 502 12.90 25.96 3.04
CA GLN A 502 13.94 26.78 3.69
C GLN A 502 15.35 26.27 3.41
N LYS A 503 16.39 26.95 3.90
CA LYS A 503 17.73 26.35 3.95
C LYS A 503 17.73 25.15 4.90
N LEU A 504 18.59 24.17 4.65
CA LEU A 504 18.74 23.02 5.55
C LEU A 504 19.20 23.54 6.92
N PRO A 505 18.42 23.28 8.00
CA PRO A 505 18.74 23.81 9.32
C PRO A 505 19.90 23.07 9.98
N ASN A 506 20.14 21.81 9.58
CA ASN A 506 21.14 20.95 10.17
C ASN A 506 22.40 20.87 9.28
N ILE A 507 23.56 21.24 9.83
CA ILE A 507 24.84 21.15 9.11
C ILE A 507 25.19 19.72 8.69
N HIS A 508 24.75 18.71 9.45
CA HIS A 508 24.99 17.30 9.12
C HIS A 508 24.29 16.88 7.83
N GLU A 509 23.09 17.40 7.56
CA GLU A 509 22.38 17.17 6.30
C GLU A 509 23.14 17.79 5.12
N GLY A 510 23.72 18.97 5.31
CA GLY A 510 24.59 19.61 4.32
C GLY A 510 25.88 18.82 4.07
N LEU A 511 26.53 18.33 5.13
CA LEU A 511 27.73 17.48 5.03
C LEU A 511 27.45 16.16 4.33
N GLU A 512 26.27 15.59 4.56
CA GLU A 512 25.86 14.35 3.91
C GLU A 512 25.63 14.53 2.41
N ILE A 513 24.95 15.61 2.00
CA ILE A 513 24.82 15.96 0.57
C ILE A 513 26.19 16.15 -0.07
N LEU A 514 27.11 16.86 0.61
CA LEU A 514 28.46 17.11 0.11
C LEU A 514 29.26 15.81 -0.02
N SER A 515 29.18 14.92 0.97
CA SER A 515 29.79 13.59 0.96
C SER A 515 29.30 12.77 -0.23
N ASN A 516 27.98 12.73 -0.44
CA ASN A 516 27.37 11.92 -1.50
C ASN A 516 27.71 12.50 -2.89
N THR A 517 27.72 13.82 -3.05
CA THR A 517 28.03 14.47 -4.34
C THR A 517 29.52 14.36 -4.69
N SER A 518 30.41 14.34 -3.69
CA SER A 518 31.87 14.28 -3.89
C SER A 518 32.46 12.87 -3.84
N ASN A 519 31.68 11.85 -3.49
CA ASN A 519 32.14 10.48 -3.18
C ASN A 519 33.25 10.45 -2.11
N ARG A 520 33.23 11.38 -1.15
CA ARG A 520 34.21 11.46 -0.06
C ARG A 520 33.55 11.18 1.28
N GLU A 521 33.53 9.92 1.68
CA GLU A 521 32.91 9.47 2.95
C GLU A 521 33.51 10.14 4.20
N ASN A 522 34.76 10.60 4.12
CA ASN A 522 35.49 11.26 5.21
C ASN A 522 34.85 12.59 5.65
N ILE A 523 34.05 13.22 4.78
CA ILE A 523 33.38 14.50 5.03
C ILE A 523 32.32 14.35 6.13
N LYS A 524 31.64 13.19 6.23
CA LYS A 524 30.63 12.94 7.28
C LYS A 524 31.21 12.97 8.69
N LYS A 525 32.53 12.75 8.85
CA LYS A 525 33.23 12.73 10.16
C LYS A 525 33.78 14.09 10.62
N GLY A 526 33.54 15.16 9.87
CA GLY A 526 34.04 16.50 10.22
C GLY A 526 35.57 16.66 10.13
N MET A 527 36.27 15.69 9.56
CA MET A 527 37.70 15.79 9.27
C MET A 527 37.90 16.56 7.96
N LEU A 528 37.90 17.88 8.05
CA LEU A 528 38.40 18.77 7.01
C LEU A 528 39.94 18.69 7.03
N PHE A 529 40.54 18.09 6.02
CA PHE A 529 41.95 18.30 5.67
C PHE A 529 42.05 19.30 4.53
#